data_AF-A0A6B3C8Q8-F1
#
_entry.id   AF-A0A6B3C8Q8-F1
#
_cell.length_a   1.000
_cell.length_b   1.000
_cell.length_c   1.000
_cell.angle_alpha   90.00
_cell.angle_beta   90.00
_cell.angle_gamma   90.00
#
_symmetry.space_group_name_H-M   'P 1'
#
loop_
_entity.id
_entity.type
_entity.pdbx_description
1 polymer ?
#
loop_
_entity_poly.entity_id
_entity_poly.type
_entity_poly.pdbx_seq_one_letter_code
_entity_poly.pdbx_strand_id
1 'polypeptide(L)' 'ALHSQLAAALTLVLHLTRDRNGRRRVAEVHVLERDPAGLVVTVPALRWGIRGFVREQGWARLGPLLGGAR' A
#
# COMPACT_ATOMS: atom_id res chain seq x y z
N ALA A 1 19.96 -10.76 -1.45
CA ALA A 1 18.97 -11.78 -1.80
C ALA A 1 17.54 -11.41 -1.37
N LEU A 2 17.28 -11.13 -0.09
CA LEU A 2 15.93 -10.83 0.44
C LEU A 2 15.20 -9.67 -0.27
N HIS A 3 15.90 -8.59 -0.58
CA HIS A 3 15.33 -7.42 -1.28
C HIS A 3 14.81 -7.75 -2.70
N SER A 4 15.49 -8.64 -3.43
CA SER A 4 15.06 -9.07 -4.76
C SER A 4 13.82 -9.97 -4.70
N GLN A 5 13.68 -10.77 -3.64
CA GLN A 5 12.50 -11.62 -3.42
C GLN A 5 11.27 -10.79 -3.03
N LEU A 6 11.45 -9.78 -2.18
CA LEU A 6 10.38 -8.88 -1.75
C LEU A 6 9.79 -8.08 -2.94
N ALA A 7 10.65 -7.55 -3.80
CA ALA A 7 10.23 -6.81 -5.00
C ALA A 7 9.49 -7.67 -6.03
N ALA A 8 9.83 -8.97 -6.12
CA ALA A 8 9.28 -9.87 -7.12
C ALA A 8 7.95 -10.51 -6.68
N ALA A 9 7.68 -10.61 -5.37
CA ALA A 9 6.56 -11.38 -4.83
C ALA A 9 5.45 -10.52 -4.19
N LEU A 10 5.74 -9.26 -3.83
CA LEU A 10 4.77 -8.39 -3.15
C LEU A 10 4.40 -7.20 -4.02
N THR A 11 3.10 -7.02 -4.23
CA THR A 11 2.55 -5.87 -4.96
C THR A 11 2.13 -4.76 -4.00
N LEU A 12 1.61 -5.12 -2.82
CA LEU A 12 1.01 -4.18 -1.86
C LEU A 12 1.35 -4.57 -0.41
N VAL A 13 1.42 -3.55 0.45
CA VAL A 13 1.49 -3.70 1.91
C VAL A 13 0.25 -3.06 2.52
N LEU A 14 -0.46 -3.80 3.38
CA LEU A 14 -1.65 -3.33 4.08
C LEU A 14 -1.32 -3.09 5.56
N HIS A 15 -1.43 -1.84 6.02
CA HIS A 15 -1.32 -1.52 7.44
C HIS A 15 -2.70 -1.59 8.07
N LEU A 16 -2.89 -2.53 9.01
CA LEU A 16 -4.13 -2.72 9.75
C LEU A 16 -4.02 -2.10 11.14
N THR A 17 -5.07 -1.43 11.59
CA THR A 17 -5.24 -0.96 12.97
C THR A 17 -6.41 -1.68 13.62
N ARG A 18 -6.46 -1.70 14.95
CA ARG A 18 -7.63 -2.14 15.72
C ARG A 18 -8.39 -0.92 16.21
N ASP A 19 -9.71 -0.92 16.07
CA ASP A 19 -10.56 0.08 16.69
C ASP A 19 -10.83 -0.24 18.17
N ARG A 20 -11.54 0.65 18.86
CA ARG A 20 -11.88 0.50 20.28
C ARG A 20 -12.77 -0.72 20.57
N ASN A 21 -13.45 -1.25 19.55
CA ASN A 21 -14.28 -2.44 19.64
C ASN A 21 -13.51 -3.72 19.28
N GLY A 22 -12.18 -3.61 19.09
CA GLY A 22 -11.29 -4.71 18.75
C GLY A 22 -11.33 -5.14 17.28
N ARG A 23 -12.12 -4.47 16.42
CA ARG A 23 -12.23 -4.82 15.01
C ARG A 23 -11.01 -4.30 14.25
N ARG A 24 -10.49 -5.12 13.34
CA ARG A 24 -9.39 -4.73 12.45
C ARG A 24 -9.94 -3.91 11.29
N ARG A 25 -9.27 -2.80 10.98
CA ARG A 25 -9.54 -1.95 9.82
C ARG A 25 -8.25 -1.62 9.09
N VAL A 26 -8.31 -1.48 7.78
CA VAL A 26 -7.19 -0.97 6.99
C VAL A 26 -7.02 0.51 7.32
N ALA A 27 -5.84 0.88 7.83
CA ALA A 27 -5.46 2.27 8.06
C ALA A 27 -4.72 2.83 6.85
N GLU A 28 -3.86 2.03 6.22
CA GLU A 28 -3.09 2.45 5.05
C GLU A 28 -2.90 1.31 4.06
N VAL A 29 -2.80 1.68 2.79
CA VAL A 29 -2.38 0.80 1.69
C VAL A 29 -1.14 1.42 1.07
N HIS A 30 -0.08 0.63 0.95
CA HIS A 30 1.18 1.04 0.35
C HIS A 30 1.46 0.19 -0.88
N VAL A 31 2.04 0.80 -1.90
CA VAL A 31 2.65 0.12 -3.04
C VAL A 31 4.14 -0.01 -2.79
N LEU A 32 4.78 -1.00 -3.41
CA LEU A 32 6.23 -1.10 -3.41
C LEU A 32 6.80 -0.39 -4.64
N GLU A 33 7.81 0.43 -4.42
CA GLU A 33 8.59 1.09 -5.47
C GLU A 33 10.08 0.81 -5.29
N ARG A 34 10.83 0.93 -6.39
CA ARG A 34 12.28 0.87 -6.34
C ARG A 34 12.83 2.29 -6.41
N ASP A 35 13.59 2.68 -5.40
CA ASP A 35 14.21 4.00 -5.35
C ASP A 35 15.44 4.09 -6.30
N PRO A 36 16.02 5.28 -6.50
CA PRO A 36 17.20 5.45 -7.34
C PRO A 36 18.44 4.67 -6.88
N ALA A 37 18.53 4.33 -5.58
CA ALA A 37 19.60 3.49 -5.03
C ALA A 37 19.36 1.98 -5.28
N GLY A 38 18.21 1.63 -5.86
CA GLY A 38 17.83 0.26 -6.15
C GLY A 38 17.21 -0.47 -4.96
N LEU A 39 16.86 0.23 -3.88
CA LEU A 39 16.19 -0.32 -2.70
C LEU A 39 14.67 -0.33 -2.91
N VAL A 40 14.00 -1.25 -2.23
CA VAL A 40 12.53 -1.33 -2.25
C VAL A 40 11.99 -0.47 -1.11
N VAL A 41 11.12 0.48 -1.44
CA VAL A 41 10.48 1.38 -0.49
C VAL A 41 8.96 1.23 -0.56
N THR A 42 8.29 1.42 0.58
CA THR A 42 6.84 1.53 0.64
C THR A 42 6.42 2.97 0.36
N VAL A 43 5.54 3.15 -0.62
CA VAL A 43 4.95 4.46 -0.94
C VAL A 43 3.45 4.40 -0.60
N PRO A 44 2.94 5.33 0.23
CA PRO A 44 1.53 5.32 0.60
C PRO A 44 0.67 5.59 -0.63
N ALA A 45 -0.33 4.73 -0.85
CA ALA A 45 -1.31 4.83 -1.93
C ALA A 45 -2.69 5.25 -1.42
N LEU A 46 -3.08 4.77 -0.22
CA LEU A 46 -4.27 5.19 0.49
C LEU A 46 -3.96 5.37 1.97
N ARG A 47 -4.50 6.41 2.60
CA ARG A 47 -4.48 6.62 4.05
C ARG A 47 -5.89 6.91 4.56
N TRP A 48 -6.27 6.32 5.68
CA TRP A 48 -7.55 6.61 6.32
C TRP A 48 -7.52 8.00 6.94
N GLY A 49 -8.31 8.92 6.38
CA GLY A 49 -8.52 10.28 6.90
C GLY A 49 -9.84 10.41 7.66
N ILE A 50 -10.22 11.65 7.97
CA ILE A 50 -11.41 11.96 8.79
C ILE A 50 -12.71 11.41 8.17
N ARG A 51 -12.82 11.43 6.84
CA ARG A 51 -14.04 11.05 6.09
C ARG A 51 -13.91 9.72 5.33
N GLY A 52 -12.81 8.99 5.49
CA GLY A 52 -12.51 7.78 4.73
C GLY A 52 -11.14 7.84 4.05
N PHE A 53 -10.91 6.97 3.08
CA PHE A 53 -9.61 6.89 2.39
C PHE A 53 -9.32 8.13 1.55
N VAL A 54 -8.12 8.67 1.74
CA VAL A 54 -7.51 9.71 0.91
C VAL A 54 -6.46 9.05 0.02
N ARG A 55 -6.45 9.44 -1.26
CA ARG A 55 -5.47 8.98 -2.25
C ARG A 55 -4.15 9.71 -2.03
N GLU A 56 -3.06 8.94 -2.01
CA GLU A 56 -1.70 9.42 -1.80
C GLU A 56 -0.86 9.15 -3.07
N GLN A 57 0.44 9.44 -3.04
CA GLN A 57 1.33 9.33 -4.22
C GLN A 57 1.26 7.96 -4.90
N GLY A 58 1.24 6.87 -4.12
CA GLY A 58 1.18 5.50 -4.62
C GLY A 58 -0.14 5.14 -5.31
N TRP A 59 -1.16 6.01 -5.27
CA TRP A 59 -2.44 5.79 -5.93
C TRP A 59 -2.29 5.59 -7.45
N ALA A 60 -1.32 6.27 -8.07
CA ALA A 60 -1.08 6.14 -9.52
C ALA A 60 -0.78 4.69 -9.93
N ARG A 61 -0.15 3.90 -9.04
CA ARG A 61 0.10 2.47 -9.24
C ARG A 61 -1.03 1.58 -8.76
N LEU A 62 -1.67 1.92 -7.64
CA LEU A 62 -2.75 1.11 -7.06
C LEU A 62 -4.07 1.20 -7.86
N GLY A 63 -4.45 2.38 -8.30
CA GLY A 63 -5.74 2.65 -8.97
C GLY A 63 -6.02 1.73 -10.16
N PRO A 64 -5.06 1.55 -11.11
CA PRO A 64 -5.22 0.62 -12.22
C PRO A 64 -5.44 -0.85 -11.80
N LEU A 65 -4.80 -1.30 -10.71
CA LEU A 65 -4.95 -2.68 -10.20
C LEU A 65 -6.35 -2.94 -9.66
N LEU A 66 -6.97 -1.93 -9.04
CA LEU A 66 -8.32 -2.04 -8.49
C LEU A 66 -9.42 -2.01 -9.56
N GLY A 67 -9.12 -1.48 -10.76
CA GLY A 67 -10.02 -1.50 -11.92
C GLY A 67 -9.77 -2.66 -12.90
N GLY A 68 -8.86 -3.58 -12.56
CA GLY A 68 -8.32 -4.61 -13.46
C GLY A 68 -9.05 -5.97 -13.46
N ALA A 69 -10.16 -6.11 -12.76
CA ALA A 69 -11.04 -7.27 -12.90
C ALA A 69 -12.30 -6.86 -13.68
N ARG A 70 -12.23 -6.95 -15.01
CA ARG A 70 -13.43 -7.10 -15.83
C ARG A 70 -13.70 -8.59 -16.01
#